data_AF-A0A843HM15-F1
#
_entry.id   AF-A0A843HM15-F1
#
_cell.length_a   1.000
_cell.length_b   1.000
_cell.length_c   1.000
_cell.angle_alpha   90.00
_cell.angle_beta   90.00
_cell.angle_gamma   90.00
#
_symmetry.space_group_name_H-M   'P 1'
#
loop_
_entity.id
_entity.type
_entity.pdbx_description
1 polymer ?
#
loop_
_entity_poly.entity_id
_entity_poly.type
_entity_poly.pdbx_seq_one_letter_code
_entity_poly.pdbx_strand_id
1 'polypeptide(L)' 'MNKPTQKDRVVAYINEFGSITTWQAYADLGITRLSARIWELKEKGYIFKKDRVKRMNRYNQPVSFDKYMIVGNINEVANA' A
#
# COMPACT_ATOMS: atom_id res chain seq x y z
N MET A 1 -21.67 13.11 3.84
CA MET A 1 -20.27 12.73 4.16
C MET A 1 -19.71 11.96 2.98
N ASN A 2 -18.55 12.35 2.45
CA ASN A 2 -17.95 11.67 1.31
C ASN A 2 -17.26 10.38 1.78
N LYS A 3 -17.58 9.25 1.18
CA LYS A 3 -17.07 7.93 1.60
C LYS A 3 -15.58 7.83 1.21
N PRO A 4 -14.67 7.45 2.12
CA PRO A 4 -13.24 7.36 1.79
C PRO A 4 -13.02 6.33 0.68
N THR A 5 -12.23 6.70 -0.31
CA THR A 5 -11.90 5.85 -1.45
C THR A 5 -10.95 4.73 -1.04
N GLN A 6 -10.78 3.73 -1.92
CA GLN A 6 -9.77 2.68 -1.69
C GLN A 6 -8.36 3.26 -1.53
N LYS A 7 -8.04 4.36 -2.25
CA LYS A 7 -6.73 5.03 -2.14
C LYS A 7 -6.54 5.68 -0.79
N ASP A 8 -7.56 6.38 -0.30
CA ASP A 8 -7.49 7.05 1.00
C ASP A 8 -7.29 6.03 2.12
N ARG A 9 -7.96 4.87 2.01
CA ARG A 9 -7.77 3.75 2.96
C ARG A 9 -6.37 3.16 2.91
N VAL A 10 -5.77 3.03 1.73
CA VAL A 10 -4.38 2.55 1.59
C VAL A 10 -3.40 3.52 2.26
N VAL A 11 -3.54 4.83 2.02
CA VAL A 11 -2.69 5.83 2.65
C VAL A 11 -2.87 5.83 4.16
N ALA A 12 -4.12 5.83 4.64
CA ALA A 12 -4.41 5.78 6.08
C ALA A 12 -3.81 4.53 6.75
N TYR A 13 -3.97 3.36 6.14
CA TYR A 13 -3.40 2.11 6.65
C TYR A 13 -1.87 2.17 6.72
N ILE A 14 -1.21 2.68 5.68
CA ILE A 14 0.26 2.81 5.69
C ILE A 14 0.71 3.84 6.74
N ASN A 15 -0.01 4.94 6.93
CA ASN A 15 0.33 5.93 7.95
C ASN A 15 0.15 5.38 9.37
N GLU A 16 -0.84 4.52 9.59
CA GLU A 16 -1.12 3.89 10.89
C GLU A 16 -0.14 2.75 11.20
N PHE A 17 0.11 1.85 10.24
CA PHE A 17 0.89 0.62 10.44
C PHE A 17 2.31 0.68 9.86
N GLY A 18 2.70 1.81 9.27
CA GLY A 18 3.97 2.04 8.58
C GLY A 18 4.10 1.40 7.20
N SER A 19 3.28 0.40 6.86
CA SER A 19 3.35 -0.31 5.58
C SER A 19 2.09 -1.13 5.30
N ILE A 20 1.94 -1.55 4.05
CA ILE A 20 0.88 -2.49 3.66
C ILE A 20 1.44 -3.56 2.72
N THR A 21 1.04 -4.80 2.95
CA THR A 21 1.33 -5.91 2.03
C THR A 21 0.15 -6.19 1.11
N THR A 22 0.37 -6.82 -0.04
CA THR A 22 -0.73 -7.28 -0.91
C THR A 22 -1.72 -8.19 -0.16
N TRP A 23 -1.21 -9.00 0.78
CA TRP A 23 -2.03 -9.84 1.63
C TRP A 23 -2.94 -9.04 2.57
N GLN A 24 -2.40 -8.06 3.29
CA GLN A 24 -3.17 -7.18 4.19
C GLN A 24 -4.18 -6.33 3.42
N ALA A 25 -3.81 -5.81 2.25
CA ALA A 25 -4.75 -5.06 1.41
C ALA A 25 -5.98 -5.90 1.04
N TYR A 26 -5.78 -7.19 0.74
CA TYR A 26 -6.89 -8.10 0.48
C TYR A 26 -7.68 -8.44 1.76
N ALA A 27 -6.99 -8.89 2.80
CA ALA A 27 -7.61 -9.41 4.02
C ALA A 27 -8.33 -8.33 4.85
N ASP A 28 -7.71 -7.15 5.00
CA ASP A 28 -8.17 -6.12 5.94
C ASP A 28 -9.01 -5.05 5.22
N LEU A 29 -8.69 -4.75 3.95
CA LEU A 29 -9.32 -3.66 3.19
C LEU A 29 -10.19 -4.13 2.02
N GLY A 30 -10.19 -5.43 1.68
CA GLY A 30 -10.92 -5.96 0.53
C GLY A 30 -10.40 -5.49 -0.83
N ILE A 31 -9.13 -5.05 -0.92
CA ILE A 31 -8.52 -4.52 -2.14
C ILE A 31 -7.69 -5.61 -2.82
N THR A 32 -8.21 -6.14 -3.92
CA THR A 32 -7.55 -7.19 -4.73
C THR A 32 -6.44 -6.64 -5.64
N ARG A 33 -6.57 -5.39 -6.09
CA ARG A 33 -5.64 -4.73 -7.02
C ARG A 33 -4.84 -3.63 -6.34
N LEU A 34 -4.12 -3.96 -5.27
CA LEU A 34 -3.28 -3.01 -4.52
C LEU A 34 -2.30 -2.27 -5.45
N SER A 35 -1.64 -2.99 -6.36
CA SER A 35 -0.66 -2.41 -7.30
C SER A 35 -1.23 -1.28 -8.15
N ALA A 36 -2.50 -1.40 -8.59
CA ALA A 36 -3.18 -0.35 -9.35
C ALA A 36 -3.44 0.89 -8.48
N ARG A 37 -3.86 0.69 -7.21
CA ARG A 37 -4.05 1.79 -6.26
C ARG A 37 -2.73 2.51 -5.95
N ILE A 38 -1.64 1.77 -5.80
CA ILE A 38 -0.30 2.34 -5.60
C ILE A 38 0.14 3.13 -6.83
N TRP A 39 -0.09 2.63 -8.05
CA TRP A 39 0.23 3.35 -9.27
C TRP A 39 -0.55 4.68 -9.36
N GLU A 40 -1.85 4.67 -9.12
CA GLU A 40 -2.66 5.89 -9.08
C GLU A 40 -2.22 6.88 -7.99
N LEU A 41 -1.70 6.40 -6.86
CA LEU A 41 -1.15 7.25 -5.80
C LEU A 41 0.20 7.85 -6.19
N LYS A 42 1.04 7.12 -6.93
CA LYS A 42 2.28 7.66 -7.49
C LYS A 42 2.03 8.80 -8.47
N GLU A 43 1.04 8.66 -9.35
CA GLU A 43 0.60 9.75 -10.23
C GLU A 43 0.11 10.97 -9.46
N LYS A 44 -0.43 10.78 -8.25
CA LYS A 44 -0.80 11.86 -7.34
C LYS A 44 0.38 12.46 -6.55
N GLY A 45 1.60 11.96 -6.75
CA GLY A 45 2.80 12.49 -6.13
C GLY A 45 3.32 11.74 -4.89
N TYR A 46 2.67 10.64 -4.49
CA TYR A 46 3.17 9.81 -3.39
C TYR A 46 4.40 9.01 -3.82
N ILE A 47 5.44 9.04 -3.00
CA ILE A 47 6.66 8.27 -3.21
C ILE A 47 6.59 7.00 -2.38
N PHE A 48 6.72 5.85 -3.03
CA PHE A 48 6.67 4.54 -2.37
C PHE A 48 7.99 3.79 -2.47
N LYS A 49 8.42 3.20 -1.35
CA LYS A 49 9.37 2.10 -1.34
C LYS A 49 8.63 0.76 -1.45
N LYS A 50 9.22 -0.17 -2.19
CA LYS A 50 8.69 -1.52 -2.41
C LYS A 50 9.72 -2.56 -1.97
N ASP A 51 9.32 -3.45 -1.08
CA ASP A 51 10.07 -4.63 -0.66
C ASP A 51 9.28 -5.92 -0.97
N ARG A 52 9.94 -7.07 -0.90
CA ARG A 52 9.27 -8.39 -0.91
C ARG A 52 9.29 -9.02 0.47
N VAL A 53 8.14 -9.56 0.88
CA VAL A 53 8.01 -10.38 2.09
C VAL A 53 7.80 -11.83 1.68
N LYS A 54 8.48 -12.77 2.35
CA LYS A 54 8.27 -14.22 2.19
C LYS A 54 7.42 -14.75 3.33
N ARG A 55 6.51 -15.67 3.05
CA ARG A 55 5.72 -16.43 4.03
C ARG A 55 5.48 -17.84 3.54
N MET A 56 5.17 -18.75 4.46
CA MET A 56 4.69 -20.09 4.11
C MET A 56 3.18 -20.04 3.86
N ASN A 57 2.72 -20.64 2.77
CA ASN A 57 1.29 -20.81 2.51
C ASN A 57 0.72 -22.02 3.27
N ARG A 58 -0.60 -22.27 3.13
CA ARG A 58 -1.29 -23.40 3.76
C ARG A 58 -0.77 -24.79 3.36
N TYR A 59 -0.01 -24.88 2.27
CA TYR A 59 0.60 -26.10 1.74
C TYR A 59 2.09 -26.19 2.09
N ASN A 60 2.56 -25.38 3.03
CA ASN A 60 3.95 -25.33 3.47
C ASN A 60 4.94 -25.02 2.32
N GLN A 61 4.53 -24.19 1.37
CA GLN A 61 5.39 -23.68 0.31
C GLN A 61 5.73 -22.20 0.54
N PRO A 62 6.97 -21.77 0.30
CA PRO A 62 7.35 -20.37 0.40
C PRO A 62 6.70 -19.57 -0.73
N VAL A 63 5.89 -18.59 -0.37
CA VAL A 63 5.34 -17.59 -1.26
C VAL A 63 5.93 -16.23 -0.94
N SER A 64 5.98 -15.35 -1.93
CA SER A 64 6.42 -13.98 -1.72
C SER A 64 5.42 -12.99 -2.29
N PHE A 65 5.19 -11.90 -1.58
CA PHE A 65 4.32 -10.82 -2.02
C PHE A 65 4.91 -9.46 -1.68
N ASP A 66 4.35 -8.44 -2.31
CA ASP A 66 4.86 -7.07 -2.22
C ASP A 66 4.46 -6.43 -0.89
N LYS A 67 5.38 -5.61 -0.37
CA LYS A 67 5.20 -4.71 0.78
C LYS A 67 5.50 -3.29 0.34
N TYR A 68 4.57 -2.37 0.58
CA TYR A 68 4.68 -0.97 0.20
C TYR A 68 4.75 -0.08 1.44
N MET A 69 5.58 0.94 1.38
CA MET A 69 5.77 1.98 2.40
C MET A 69 5.74 3.33 1.71
N ILE A 70 5.11 4.33 2.33
CA ILE A 70 5.20 5.73 1.87
C ILE A 70 6.48 6.31 2.46
N VAL A 71 7.31 6.90 1.61
CA VAL A 71 8.59 7.52 2.01
C VAL A 71 8.63 9.02 1.74
N GLY A 72 7.57 9.58 1.17
CA GLY A 72 7.43 11.01 0.94
C GLY A 72 6.26 11.33 0.01
N ASN A 73 6.02 12.62 -0.18
CA ASN A 73 5.01 13.16 -1.09
C ASN A 73 5.56 14.44 -1.74
N ILE A 74 5.68 14.46 -3.07
CA ILE A 74 6.27 15.59 -3.80
C ILE A 74 5.49 16.90 -3.60
N ASN A 75 4.18 16.80 -3.30
CA ASN A 75 3.33 17.97 -3.07
C ASN A 75 3.56 18.62 -1.70
N GLU A 76 4.13 17.89 -0.74
CA GLU A 76 4.48 18.44 0.58
C GLU A 76 5.79 19.21 0.51
N VAL A 77 6.73 18.80 -0.34
CA VAL A 77 8.04 19.46 -0.52
C VAL A 77 7.93 20.76 -1.31
N ALA A 78 6.93 20.89 -2.20
CA ALA A 78 6.73 22.09 -3.01
C ALA A 78 6.11 23.28 -2.25
N ASN A 79 5.66 23.07 -1.01
CA ASN A 79 5.03 24.09 -0.16
C ASN A 79 5.88 24.43 1.08
N ALA A 80 7.14 23.99 1.13
CA ALA A 80 8.08 24.23 2.23
C ALA A 80 9.19 25.20 1.82
#